data_AF-A0A7X0IGE0-F1
#
_entry.id   AF-A0A7X0IGE0-F1
#
_cell.length_a   1.000
_cell.length_b   1.000
_cell.length_c   1.000
_cell.angle_alpha   90.00
_cell.angle_beta   90.00
_cell.angle_gamma   90.00
#
_symmetry.space_group_name_H-M   'P 1'
#
loop_
_entity.id
_entity.type
_entity.pdbx_description
1 polymer ?
#
loop_
_entity_poly.entity_id
_entity_poly.type
_entity_poly.pdbx_seq_one_letter_code
_entity_poly.pdbx_strand_id
1 'polypeptide(L)'
;MTINLLDDRGVIQQVVREYDTPVGSGSGFVVAPDGVVVTATGVVQSGKDPAVYAANRAFAEYFDVNIPADFSRHKLKDPGLNRRLQACYPPQGANSTCIITAATKVTVFPFADPPAPEGYPADLLHTGASAGAPAVLKMAKGGEDSTLPTVPLGASLGSGIESVDAIGTPVRPNAKTPPKVVTAHLDPPGGRTFKAAERGKLDDFLDDDGQGAAVIDDGKSEVIGMLAGGGGTAQTLTPVEDIRTALVAAGVTPRRGPVDVVYETALAPYHNKFYANSVPVLEQVLRLRPDHAVAQDHLRFARANRGAAPSASRTSTAAAGVPAPDRVTWSPLALGAAGVVLAAVIVAIAVPLTVRRRRRAATAQPPLEPVSTAATRPPHGTIEFPAAGGGSHPPVPRPAGPPALAATGAPDTRPAPSGPETSGPRARAAGPEADRSADTWVAGARRPGADSRDGDGPGTAPQPAVGSAGAPMPSAGASGDASAGGGPSGQLQFCTQCGMRLGKAHRFCGFCGHAVER
;
A
#
# COMPACT_ATOMS: atom_id res chain seq x y z
N MET A 1 -12.55 18.06 12.47
CA MET A 1 -13.39 18.92 11.58
C MET A 1 -13.60 20.25 12.24
N THR A 2 -13.71 21.32 11.47
CA THR A 2 -14.00 22.67 11.96
C THR A 2 -15.29 23.17 11.33
N ILE A 3 -16.19 23.74 12.12
CA ILE A 3 -17.41 24.40 11.64
C ILE A 3 -17.44 25.85 12.10
N ASN A 4 -17.71 26.75 11.16
CA ASN A 4 -18.01 28.15 11.42
C ASN A 4 -19.50 28.38 11.21
N LEU A 5 -20.23 28.69 12.28
CA LEU A 5 -21.63 29.12 12.19
C LEU A 5 -21.70 30.65 12.09
N LEU A 6 -22.47 31.15 11.12
CA LEU A 6 -22.77 32.57 10.92
C LEU A 6 -24.24 32.81 11.29
N ASP A 7 -24.47 33.43 12.45
CA ASP A 7 -25.82 33.78 12.90
C ASP A 7 -26.15 35.23 12.48
N ASP A 8 -27.30 35.45 11.85
CA ASP A 8 -27.77 36.76 11.35
C ASP A 8 -28.92 37.35 12.18
N ARG A 9 -29.13 36.91 13.43
CA ARG A 9 -30.12 37.46 14.39
C ARG A 9 -29.84 38.92 14.82
N GLY A 10 -29.42 39.76 13.89
CA GLY A 10 -29.12 41.18 14.07
C GLY A 10 -27.62 41.50 14.19
N VAL A 11 -26.77 40.50 14.48
CA VAL A 11 -25.30 40.64 14.55
C VAL A 11 -24.67 39.36 14.03
N ILE A 12 -23.79 39.48 13.02
CA ILE A 12 -23.02 38.34 12.50
C ILE A 12 -22.05 37.86 13.59
N GLN A 13 -22.40 36.78 14.27
CA GLN A 13 -21.49 36.10 15.20
C GLN A 13 -20.88 34.88 14.50
N GLN A 14 -19.55 34.79 14.52
CA GLN A 14 -18.82 33.63 14.05
C GLN A 14 -18.54 32.70 15.25
N VAL A 15 -19.09 31.50 15.21
CA VAL A 15 -18.78 30.46 16.21
C VAL A 15 -17.96 29.37 15.56
N VAL A 16 -16.73 29.19 16.06
CA VAL A 16 -15.81 28.13 15.64
C VAL A 16 -15.93 26.95 16.61
N ARG A 17 -16.14 25.75 16.08
CA ARG A 17 -16.12 24.49 16.85
C ARG A 17 -15.28 23.44 16.15
N GLU A 18 -14.61 22.62 16.95
CA GLU A 18 -13.83 21.48 16.46
C GLU A 18 -14.39 20.18 17.01
N TYR A 19 -14.57 19.21 16.11
CA TYR A 19 -15.02 17.87 16.46
C TYR A 19 -14.12 16.81 15.81
N ASP A 20 -13.81 15.77 16.58
CA ASP A 20 -13.17 14.57 16.07
C ASP A 20 -14.22 13.45 16.01
N THR A 21 -14.29 12.78 14.87
CA THR A 21 -15.13 11.59 14.66
C THR A 21 -14.25 10.44 14.19
N PRO A 22 -14.33 9.26 14.79
CA PRO A 22 -13.61 8.10 14.29
C PRO A 22 -14.09 7.79 12.87
N VAL A 23 -13.15 7.68 11.95
CA VAL A 23 -13.42 7.32 10.55
C VAL A 23 -13.49 5.80 10.42
N GLY A 24 -12.45 5.13 10.89
CA GLY A 24 -12.31 3.69 10.89
C GLY A 24 -10.98 3.28 11.49
N SER A 25 -10.83 1.97 11.69
CA SER A 25 -9.60 1.28 12.02
C SER A 25 -9.42 0.13 11.04
N GLY A 26 -8.19 -0.31 10.85
CA GLY A 26 -7.89 -1.33 9.86
C GLY A 26 -6.41 -1.67 9.79
N SER A 27 -6.13 -2.60 8.90
CA SER A 27 -4.80 -3.08 8.60
C SER A 27 -4.21 -2.37 7.37
N GLY A 28 -2.89 -2.46 7.24
CA GLY A 28 -2.18 -1.97 6.07
C GLY A 28 -0.77 -2.54 6.04
N PHE A 29 -0.07 -2.34 4.93
CA PHE A 29 1.28 -2.86 4.74
C PHE A 29 2.16 -1.84 4.03
N VAL A 30 3.44 -1.85 4.38
CA VAL A 30 4.44 -0.91 3.86
C VAL A 30 4.98 -1.43 2.53
N VAL A 31 4.95 -0.59 1.50
CA VAL A 31 5.41 -0.94 0.13
C VAL A 31 6.68 -0.20 -0.30
N ALA A 32 7.11 0.78 0.51
CA ALA A 32 8.36 1.51 0.31
C ALA A 32 9.00 1.88 1.66
N PRO A 33 10.34 1.83 1.78
CA PRO A 33 11.05 1.92 3.06
C PRO A 33 10.95 3.29 3.72
N ASP A 34 10.57 4.30 2.94
CA ASP A 34 10.32 5.67 3.39
C ASP A 34 8.90 5.85 3.95
N GLY A 35 8.17 4.77 4.25
CA GLY A 35 6.90 4.86 4.97
C GLY A 35 5.66 4.99 4.09
N VAL A 36 5.70 4.51 2.83
CA VAL A 36 4.47 4.41 2.05
C VAL A 36 3.70 3.16 2.46
N VAL A 37 2.44 3.36 2.85
CA VAL A 37 1.52 2.31 3.31
C VAL A 37 0.35 2.20 2.35
N VAL A 38 -0.07 0.98 2.07
CA VAL A 38 -1.32 0.68 1.35
C VAL A 38 -2.33 0.13 2.35
N THR A 39 -3.57 0.62 2.27
CA THR A 39 -4.72 0.14 3.04
C THR A 39 -6.00 0.27 2.20
N ALA A 40 -7.15 -0.14 2.73
CA ALA A 40 -8.43 0.04 2.06
C ALA A 40 -8.97 1.46 2.26
N THR A 41 -9.62 2.01 1.24
CA THR A 41 -10.19 3.36 1.30
C THR A 41 -11.21 3.51 2.44
N GLY A 42 -11.98 2.47 2.75
CA GLY A 42 -12.94 2.47 3.86
C GLY A 42 -12.31 2.61 5.25
N VAL A 43 -11.00 2.35 5.39
CA VAL A 43 -10.26 2.56 6.65
C VAL A 43 -10.00 4.06 6.88
N VAL A 44 -9.79 4.82 5.80
CA VAL A 44 -9.37 6.23 5.85
C VAL A 44 -10.45 7.21 5.37
N GLN A 45 -11.57 6.68 4.87
CA GLN A 45 -12.75 7.43 4.49
C GLN A 45 -13.99 6.72 5.01
N SER A 46 -14.84 7.49 5.70
CA SER A 46 -16.12 7.02 6.19
C SER A 46 -17.15 7.16 5.07
N GLY A 47 -17.98 6.13 4.87
CA GLY A 47 -19.17 6.23 4.01
C GLY A 47 -20.23 7.20 4.56
N LYS A 48 -20.11 7.59 5.83
CA LYS A 48 -20.94 8.62 6.48
C LYS A 48 -20.29 9.98 6.33
N ASP A 49 -21.10 10.98 6.01
CA ASP A 49 -20.64 12.35 5.78
C ASP A 49 -20.38 13.08 7.12
N PRO A 50 -19.11 13.35 7.46
CA PRO A 50 -18.78 13.99 8.72
C PRO A 50 -19.31 15.41 8.87
N ALA A 51 -19.58 16.11 7.76
CA ALA A 51 -20.15 17.45 7.83
C ALA A 51 -21.60 17.43 8.35
N VAL A 52 -22.34 16.34 8.12
CA VAL A 52 -23.67 16.15 8.71
C VAL A 52 -23.57 16.03 10.23
N TYR A 53 -22.64 15.22 10.74
CA TYR A 53 -22.38 15.10 12.17
C TYR A 53 -22.00 16.44 12.81
N ALA A 54 -21.05 17.16 12.19
CA ALA A 54 -20.61 18.46 12.68
C ALA A 54 -21.75 19.49 12.71
N ALA A 55 -22.60 19.51 11.67
CA ALA A 55 -23.77 20.37 11.61
C ALA A 55 -24.79 20.03 12.70
N ASN A 56 -25.12 18.75 12.88
CA ASN A 56 -26.05 18.26 13.91
C ASN A 56 -25.60 18.69 15.31
N ARG A 57 -24.34 18.41 15.63
CA ARG A 57 -23.76 18.69 16.94
C ARG A 57 -23.65 20.19 17.22
N ALA A 58 -23.15 20.97 16.25
CA ALA A 58 -23.05 22.41 16.41
C ALA A 58 -24.41 23.11 16.57
N PHE A 59 -25.43 22.68 15.81
CA PHE A 59 -26.78 23.23 15.96
C PHE A 59 -27.41 22.87 17.30
N ALA A 60 -27.26 21.61 17.74
CA ALA A 60 -27.76 21.17 19.04
C ALA A 60 -27.15 22.00 20.17
N GLU A 61 -25.82 22.18 20.15
CA GLU A 61 -25.09 22.93 21.17
C GLU A 61 -25.40 24.45 21.12
N TYR A 62 -25.47 25.06 19.94
CA TYR A 62 -25.63 26.52 19.81
C TYR A 62 -27.08 27.00 19.99
N PHE A 63 -28.06 26.28 19.45
CA PHE A 63 -29.47 26.68 19.52
C PHE A 63 -30.26 25.98 20.64
N ASP A 64 -29.61 25.13 21.43
CA ASP A 64 -30.22 24.32 22.50
C ASP A 64 -31.42 23.50 21.99
N VAL A 65 -31.22 22.81 20.86
CA VAL A 65 -32.23 21.97 20.21
C VAL A 65 -31.87 20.49 20.31
N ASN A 66 -32.86 19.63 20.50
CA ASN A 66 -32.65 18.20 20.60
C ASN A 66 -32.44 17.57 19.20
N ILE A 67 -31.18 17.52 18.75
CA ILE A 67 -30.74 16.82 17.54
C ILE A 67 -29.72 15.74 17.95
N PRO A 68 -29.93 14.47 17.57
CA PRO A 68 -28.93 13.43 17.80
C PRO A 68 -27.59 13.77 17.12
N ALA A 69 -26.48 13.57 17.83
CA ALA A 69 -25.13 13.68 17.26
C ALA A 69 -24.81 12.43 16.41
N ASP A 70 -25.49 12.29 15.28
CA ASP A 70 -25.31 11.21 14.32
C ASP A 70 -24.99 11.77 12.92
N PHE A 71 -24.92 10.90 11.92
CA PHE A 71 -24.61 11.25 10.53
C PHE A 71 -25.86 11.35 9.65
N SER A 72 -27.05 11.40 10.26
CA SER A 72 -28.32 11.49 9.58
C SER A 72 -28.77 12.95 9.52
N ARG A 73 -29.45 13.33 8.45
CA ARG A 73 -30.06 14.67 8.39
C ARG A 73 -31.32 14.69 9.23
N HIS A 74 -31.46 15.70 10.07
CA HIS A 74 -32.62 15.89 10.93
C HIS A 74 -33.44 17.09 10.48
N LYS A 75 -34.70 17.14 10.94
CA LYS A 75 -35.59 18.29 10.74
C LYS A 75 -36.02 18.85 12.08
N LEU A 76 -36.11 20.16 12.16
CA LEU A 76 -36.61 20.87 13.35
C LEU A 76 -38.05 21.33 13.16
N LYS A 77 -38.79 21.43 14.27
CA LYS A 77 -40.17 21.95 14.26
C LYS A 77 -40.22 23.44 13.92
N ASP A 78 -39.24 24.20 14.39
CA ASP A 78 -39.13 25.62 14.05
C ASP A 78 -38.68 25.78 12.58
N PRO A 79 -39.49 26.45 11.73
CA PRO A 79 -39.21 26.53 10.29
C PRO A 79 -37.98 27.37 9.95
N GLY A 80 -37.65 28.36 10.79
CA GLY A 80 -36.47 29.22 10.60
C GLY A 80 -35.17 28.49 10.89
N LEU A 81 -35.09 27.86 12.06
CA LEU A 81 -33.96 27.01 12.47
C LEU A 81 -33.82 25.80 11.55
N ASN A 82 -34.93 25.16 11.16
CA ASN A 82 -34.89 24.05 10.23
C ASN A 82 -34.26 24.47 8.89
N ARG A 83 -34.65 25.62 8.33
CA ARG A 83 -34.06 26.14 7.09
C ARG A 83 -32.56 26.34 7.20
N ARG A 84 -32.09 26.87 8.33
CA ARG A 84 -30.65 27.09 8.60
C ARG A 84 -29.89 25.77 8.72
N LEU A 85 -30.42 24.82 9.50
CA LEU A 85 -29.85 23.48 9.65
C LEU A 85 -29.75 22.79 8.28
N GLN A 86 -30.83 22.80 7.48
CA GLN A 86 -30.81 22.23 6.14
C GLN A 86 -29.78 22.90 5.22
N ALA A 87 -29.60 24.22 5.34
CA ALA A 87 -28.60 24.95 4.56
C ALA A 87 -27.15 24.63 4.99
N CYS A 88 -26.94 24.11 6.19
CA CYS A 88 -25.62 23.70 6.68
C CYS A 88 -25.21 22.30 6.25
N TYR A 89 -26.18 21.43 5.90
CA TYR A 89 -25.87 20.12 5.34
C TYR A 89 -25.31 20.19 3.93
N PRO A 90 -24.42 19.26 3.52
CA PRO A 90 -23.89 19.23 2.15
C PRO A 90 -24.95 18.94 1.07
N PRO A 91 -24.73 19.33 -0.19
CA PRO A 91 -23.70 20.28 -0.61
C PRO A 91 -24.01 21.69 -0.08
N GLN A 92 -22.99 22.38 0.46
CA GLN A 92 -23.15 23.74 0.99
C GLN A 92 -23.34 24.73 -0.17
N GLY A 93 -24.44 25.48 -0.15
CA GLY A 93 -24.73 26.53 -1.13
C GLY A 93 -24.22 27.90 -0.68
N ALA A 94 -24.29 28.91 -1.57
CA ALA A 94 -23.91 30.29 -1.26
C ALA A 94 -24.71 30.93 -0.11
N ASN A 95 -25.90 30.39 0.18
CA ASN A 95 -26.76 30.81 1.29
C ASN A 95 -26.55 29.96 2.57
N SER A 96 -25.48 29.16 2.63
CA SER A 96 -25.18 28.38 3.82
C SER A 96 -24.78 29.32 4.96
N THR A 97 -25.37 29.09 6.12
CA THR A 97 -24.97 29.75 7.37
C THR A 97 -23.82 29.01 8.05
N CYS A 98 -23.30 27.95 7.42
CA CYS A 98 -22.17 27.17 7.92
C CYS A 98 -21.06 27.06 6.88
N ILE A 99 -19.82 27.17 7.35
CA ILE A 99 -18.64 26.74 6.59
C ILE A 99 -18.06 25.55 7.35
N ILE A 100 -18.09 24.37 6.72
CA ILE A 100 -17.58 23.14 7.34
C ILE A 100 -16.33 22.70 6.58
N THR A 101 -15.23 22.53 7.32
CA THR A 101 -14.00 21.97 6.79
C THR A 101 -13.72 20.64 7.48
N ALA A 102 -13.68 19.57 6.70
CA ALA A 102 -13.31 18.24 7.16
C ALA A 102 -11.89 17.91 6.68
N ALA A 103 -11.07 17.40 7.60
CA ALA A 103 -9.75 16.87 7.30
C ALA A 103 -9.64 15.51 7.99
N THR A 104 -9.17 14.50 7.26
CA THR A 104 -8.88 13.17 7.81
C THR A 104 -7.50 13.20 8.45
N LYS A 105 -7.42 12.82 9.72
CA LYS A 105 -6.14 12.54 10.40
C LYS A 105 -5.92 11.04 10.41
N VAL A 106 -4.80 10.57 9.86
CA VAL A 106 -4.46 9.14 9.84
C VAL A 106 -3.24 8.91 10.72
N THR A 107 -3.28 7.84 11.51
CA THR A 107 -2.15 7.41 12.37
C THR A 107 -1.83 5.95 12.07
N VAL A 108 -0.55 5.66 11.79
CA VAL A 108 -0.04 4.32 11.47
C VAL A 108 0.70 3.76 12.67
N PHE A 109 0.38 2.52 13.04
CA PHE A 109 1.05 1.78 14.11
C PHE A 109 1.82 0.60 13.51
N PRO A 110 3.13 0.72 13.24
CA PRO A 110 3.90 -0.39 12.70
C PRO A 110 4.09 -1.47 13.77
N PHE A 111 4.29 -2.70 13.30
CA PHE A 111 4.70 -3.80 14.17
C PHE A 111 6.16 -3.59 14.61
N ALA A 112 6.33 -3.09 15.82
CA ALA A 112 7.60 -2.67 16.41
C ALA A 112 7.73 -3.12 17.87
N ASP A 113 8.96 -3.24 18.35
CA ASP A 113 9.29 -3.52 19.75
C ASP A 113 10.43 -2.60 20.24
N PRO A 114 10.19 -1.65 21.16
CA PRO A 114 8.90 -1.34 21.77
C PRO A 114 7.91 -0.74 20.74
N PRO A 115 6.58 -0.90 20.96
CA PRO A 115 5.59 -0.30 20.08
C PRO A 115 5.62 1.24 20.16
N ALA A 116 5.37 1.91 19.03
CA ALA A 116 5.23 3.36 19.00
C ALA A 116 3.94 3.78 19.75
N PRO A 117 4.04 4.46 20.91
CA PRO A 117 2.88 4.70 21.77
C PRO A 117 1.83 5.62 21.12
N GLU A 118 2.29 6.60 20.35
CA GLU A 118 1.46 7.56 19.62
C GLU A 118 1.25 7.17 18.16
N GLY A 119 1.98 6.16 17.67
CA GLY A 119 2.04 5.83 16.25
C GLY A 119 2.72 6.94 15.46
N TYR A 120 2.52 6.92 14.14
CA TYR A 120 3.08 7.91 13.23
C TYR A 120 1.96 8.59 12.45
N PRO A 121 1.91 9.92 12.41
CA PRO A 121 0.97 10.62 11.55
C PRO A 121 1.23 10.24 10.09
N ALA A 122 0.18 10.17 9.28
CA ALA A 122 0.30 9.89 7.85
C ALA A 122 -0.57 10.82 7.00
N ASP A 123 -0.01 11.23 5.88
CA ASP A 123 -0.69 12.00 4.84
C ASP A 123 -1.39 11.06 3.87
N LEU A 124 -2.59 11.45 3.44
CA LEU A 124 -3.36 10.73 2.45
C LEU A 124 -2.97 11.17 1.05
N LEU A 125 -2.24 10.32 0.32
CA LEU A 125 -1.78 10.62 -1.03
C LEU A 125 -2.83 10.30 -2.10
N HIS A 126 -3.57 9.21 -1.89
CA HIS A 126 -4.57 8.74 -2.85
C HIS A 126 -5.67 7.93 -2.16
N THR A 127 -6.89 8.01 -2.70
CA THR A 127 -8.02 7.15 -2.34
C THR A 127 -8.75 6.68 -3.57
N GLY A 128 -9.18 5.42 -3.56
CA GLY A 128 -10.04 4.88 -4.60
C GLY A 128 -11.50 5.31 -4.47
N ALA A 129 -12.32 4.89 -5.43
CA ALA A 129 -13.73 5.29 -5.53
C ALA A 129 -14.69 4.46 -4.66
N SER A 130 -14.23 3.37 -4.03
CA SER A 130 -15.05 2.48 -3.20
C SER A 130 -14.33 2.11 -1.92
N ALA A 131 -15.06 1.69 -0.88
CA ALA A 131 -14.49 1.33 0.41
C ALA A 131 -13.44 0.21 0.34
N GLY A 132 -13.53 -0.70 -0.64
CA GLY A 132 -12.56 -1.76 -0.87
C GLY A 132 -11.40 -1.38 -1.78
N ALA A 133 -11.46 -0.23 -2.46
CA ALA A 133 -10.39 0.22 -3.34
C ALA A 133 -9.14 0.65 -2.53
N PRO A 134 -7.94 0.60 -3.12
CA PRO A 134 -6.72 0.96 -2.40
C PRO A 134 -6.68 2.46 -2.04
N ALA A 135 -6.22 2.75 -0.84
CA ALA A 135 -5.74 4.05 -0.42
C ALA A 135 -4.24 4.00 -0.19
N VAL A 136 -3.55 5.09 -0.54
CA VAL A 136 -2.10 5.22 -0.39
C VAL A 136 -1.82 6.30 0.63
N LEU A 137 -1.07 5.93 1.66
CA LEU A 137 -0.65 6.78 2.75
C LEU A 137 0.86 6.98 2.72
N LYS A 138 1.31 8.14 3.18
CA LYS A 138 2.72 8.42 3.43
C LYS A 138 2.88 8.77 4.89
N MET A 139 3.61 7.96 5.65
CA MET A 139 3.98 8.31 7.01
C MET A 139 4.76 9.62 6.99
N ALA A 140 4.30 10.59 7.76
CA ALA A 140 4.91 11.89 7.91
C ALA A 140 6.04 11.82 8.96
N LYS A 141 6.37 12.98 9.54
CA LYS A 141 7.49 13.19 10.47
C LYS A 141 7.71 12.03 11.44
N GLY A 142 8.92 11.47 11.43
CA GLY A 142 9.34 10.34 12.28
C GLY A 142 9.24 8.97 11.59
N GLY A 143 8.35 8.79 10.59
CA GLY A 143 8.23 7.54 9.84
C GLY A 143 9.22 7.43 8.67
N GLU A 144 9.57 8.55 8.03
CA GLU A 144 10.35 8.58 6.79
C GLU A 144 11.78 8.05 6.95
N ASP A 145 12.41 8.32 8.10
CA ASP A 145 13.78 7.89 8.41
C ASP A 145 13.85 6.47 8.97
N SER A 146 12.70 5.82 9.19
CA SER A 146 12.63 4.57 9.95
C SER A 146 13.05 3.32 9.15
N THR A 147 13.40 3.45 7.86
CA THR A 147 13.75 2.33 6.96
C THR A 147 12.84 1.11 7.16
N LEU A 148 11.53 1.33 7.05
CA LEU A 148 10.56 0.32 7.43
C LEU A 148 10.70 -0.95 6.55
N PRO A 149 10.55 -2.18 7.08
CA PRO A 149 10.41 -3.37 6.29
C PRO A 149 9.26 -3.22 5.32
N THR A 150 9.47 -3.72 4.11
CA THR A 150 8.51 -3.63 3.02
C THR A 150 8.09 -5.02 2.57
N VAL A 151 6.89 -5.11 2.03
CA VAL A 151 6.40 -6.35 1.43
C VAL A 151 6.59 -6.32 -0.10
N PRO A 152 7.08 -7.42 -0.71
CA PRO A 152 7.15 -7.51 -2.17
C PRO A 152 5.74 -7.59 -2.74
N LEU A 153 5.47 -6.80 -3.78
CA LEU A 153 4.22 -6.86 -4.54
C LEU A 153 4.37 -7.81 -5.72
N GLY A 154 3.41 -8.73 -5.88
CA GLY A 154 3.31 -9.59 -7.05
C GLY A 154 3.12 -8.79 -8.34
N ALA A 155 3.51 -9.38 -9.47
CA ALA A 155 3.30 -8.74 -10.78
C ALA A 155 1.82 -8.75 -11.21
N SER A 156 1.09 -9.79 -10.81
CA SER A 156 -0.33 -9.97 -11.04
C SER A 156 -0.94 -10.91 -10.00
N LEU A 157 -2.27 -10.97 -9.93
CA LEU A 157 -2.99 -11.92 -9.07
C LEU A 157 -2.70 -13.38 -9.45
N GLY A 158 -2.42 -13.68 -10.72
CA GLY A 158 -2.13 -15.03 -11.20
C GLY A 158 -3.38 -15.94 -11.29
N SER A 159 -3.61 -16.55 -12.45
CA SER A 159 -4.83 -17.32 -12.72
C SER A 159 -4.92 -18.70 -12.03
N GLY A 160 -3.83 -19.17 -11.41
CA GLY A 160 -3.75 -20.49 -10.77
C GLY A 160 -3.67 -20.45 -9.25
N ILE A 161 -3.78 -19.27 -8.63
CA ILE A 161 -3.65 -19.15 -7.18
C ILE A 161 -4.95 -19.60 -6.52
N GLU A 162 -4.89 -20.72 -5.81
CA GLU A 162 -6.03 -21.24 -5.07
C GLU A 162 -5.94 -20.89 -3.58
N SER A 163 -4.78 -21.03 -2.95
CA SER A 163 -4.57 -20.78 -1.52
C SER A 163 -3.81 -19.47 -1.30
N VAL A 164 -4.25 -18.70 -0.33
CA VAL A 164 -3.69 -17.38 0.02
C VAL A 164 -3.67 -17.19 1.52
N ASP A 165 -2.75 -16.38 2.02
CA ASP A 165 -2.74 -15.93 3.41
C ASP A 165 -3.11 -14.45 3.51
N ALA A 166 -4.17 -14.14 4.26
CA ALA A 166 -4.50 -12.79 4.65
C ALA A 166 -3.77 -12.44 5.95
N ILE A 167 -2.93 -11.40 5.93
CA ILE A 167 -2.15 -10.94 7.08
C ILE A 167 -2.52 -9.51 7.44
N GLY A 168 -2.92 -9.31 8.70
CA GLY A 168 -3.33 -8.01 9.22
C GLY A 168 -3.05 -7.87 10.72
N THR A 169 -3.31 -6.68 11.24
CA THR A 169 -3.08 -6.33 12.64
C THR A 169 -4.42 -5.92 13.26
N PRO A 170 -5.21 -6.89 13.76
CA PRO A 170 -6.55 -6.62 14.27
C PRO A 170 -6.58 -5.74 15.54
N VAL A 171 -5.44 -5.67 16.21
CA VAL A 171 -5.20 -4.83 17.37
C VAL A 171 -3.91 -4.08 17.14
N ARG A 172 -3.67 -3.01 17.92
CA ARG A 172 -2.40 -2.28 17.86
C ARG A 172 -1.22 -3.27 17.96
N PRO A 173 -0.37 -3.37 16.92
CA PRO A 173 0.64 -4.41 16.86
C PRO A 173 1.79 -4.09 17.82
N ASN A 174 2.27 -5.12 18.52
CA ASN A 174 3.46 -5.11 19.36
C ASN A 174 4.00 -6.54 19.48
N ALA A 175 5.22 -6.74 20.01
CA ALA A 175 5.82 -8.07 20.11
C ALA A 175 4.95 -9.16 20.77
N LYS A 176 4.01 -8.80 21.65
CA LYS A 176 3.07 -9.73 22.31
C LYS A 176 1.78 -9.93 21.53
N THR A 177 1.46 -9.04 20.59
CA THR A 177 0.31 -9.12 19.68
C THR A 177 0.81 -9.08 18.23
N PRO A 178 1.38 -10.19 17.72
CA PRO A 178 1.87 -10.26 16.35
C PRO A 178 0.72 -10.16 15.34
N PRO A 179 1.02 -9.89 14.06
CA PRO A 179 0.02 -9.95 12.99
C PRO A 179 -0.74 -11.28 12.98
N LYS A 180 -2.05 -11.22 12.79
CA LYS A 180 -2.92 -12.39 12.64
C LYS A 180 -2.88 -12.83 11.18
N VAL A 181 -2.72 -14.14 10.97
CA VAL A 181 -2.70 -14.77 9.64
C VAL A 181 -3.94 -15.64 9.49
N VAL A 182 -4.66 -15.47 8.39
CA VAL A 182 -5.82 -16.29 8.03
C VAL A 182 -5.59 -16.85 6.62
N THR A 183 -5.32 -18.14 6.55
CA THR A 183 -5.26 -18.86 5.26
C THR A 183 -6.67 -18.98 4.69
N ALA A 184 -6.87 -18.68 3.43
CA ALA A 184 -8.15 -18.80 2.75
C ALA A 184 -7.96 -19.30 1.31
N HIS A 185 -9.06 -19.70 0.68
CA HIS A 185 -9.05 -20.20 -0.69
C HIS A 185 -9.91 -19.33 -1.61
N LEU A 186 -9.36 -19.00 -2.78
CA LEU A 186 -10.06 -18.27 -3.83
C LEU A 186 -11.04 -19.19 -4.59
N ASP A 187 -12.13 -18.61 -5.07
CA ASP A 187 -13.15 -19.30 -5.86
C ASP A 187 -13.71 -18.37 -6.96
N PRO A 188 -13.38 -18.58 -8.24
CA PRO A 188 -12.44 -19.58 -8.74
C PRO A 188 -10.98 -19.26 -8.35
N PRO A 189 -10.02 -20.19 -8.54
CA PRO A 189 -8.59 -19.89 -8.45
C PRO A 189 -8.22 -18.67 -9.32
N GLY A 190 -7.39 -17.78 -8.76
CA GLY A 190 -7.05 -16.48 -9.36
C GLY A 190 -8.22 -15.49 -9.45
N GLY A 191 -9.35 -15.79 -8.83
CA GLY A 191 -10.52 -14.91 -8.73
C GLY A 191 -10.42 -13.88 -7.59
N ARG A 192 -11.43 -13.03 -7.48
CA ARG A 192 -11.51 -11.98 -6.43
C ARG A 192 -12.38 -12.36 -5.23
N THR A 193 -12.97 -13.55 -5.27
CA THR A 193 -13.92 -14.05 -4.29
C THR A 193 -13.35 -15.26 -3.58
N PHE A 194 -13.82 -15.48 -2.35
CA PHE A 194 -13.38 -16.61 -1.52
C PHE A 194 -14.43 -17.72 -1.52
N LYS A 195 -13.95 -18.97 -1.35
CA LYS A 195 -14.82 -20.14 -1.15
C LYS A 195 -15.80 -19.87 0.00
N ALA A 196 -17.04 -20.35 -0.15
CA ALA A 196 -18.10 -20.12 0.85
C ALA A 196 -17.71 -20.58 2.26
N ALA A 197 -16.96 -21.69 2.38
CA ALA A 197 -16.48 -22.22 3.66
C ALA A 197 -15.52 -21.27 4.40
N GLU A 198 -14.88 -20.34 3.70
CA GLU A 198 -13.90 -19.42 4.27
C GLU A 198 -14.50 -18.08 4.71
N ARG A 199 -15.76 -17.81 4.34
CA ARG A 199 -16.37 -16.50 4.56
C ARG A 199 -16.53 -16.17 6.02
N GLY A 200 -16.99 -17.11 6.84
CA GLY A 200 -17.20 -16.88 8.29
C GLY A 200 -15.91 -16.46 9.01
N LYS A 201 -14.79 -17.15 8.78
CA LYS A 201 -13.52 -16.78 9.41
C LYS A 201 -12.91 -15.50 8.84
N LEU A 202 -13.18 -15.17 7.58
CA LEU A 202 -12.76 -13.90 6.98
C LEU A 202 -13.62 -12.73 7.50
N ASP A 203 -14.91 -12.96 7.75
CA ASP A 203 -15.80 -12.01 8.43
C ASP A 203 -15.31 -11.74 9.84
N ASP A 204 -15.04 -12.78 10.64
CA ASP A 204 -14.45 -12.62 11.98
C ASP A 204 -13.13 -11.84 11.93
N PHE A 205 -12.31 -12.09 10.90
CA PHE A 205 -11.05 -11.36 10.72
C PHE A 205 -11.26 -9.90 10.31
N LEU A 206 -12.25 -9.60 9.46
CA LEU A 206 -12.58 -8.26 9.01
C LEU A 206 -13.24 -7.43 10.11
N ASP A 207 -14.10 -8.03 10.92
CA ASP A 207 -14.75 -7.41 12.08
C ASP A 207 -13.72 -7.07 13.19
N ASP A 208 -12.61 -7.82 13.24
CA ASP A 208 -11.43 -7.51 14.04
C ASP A 208 -10.47 -6.54 13.30
N ASP A 209 -10.89 -5.45 12.65
CA ASP A 209 -9.98 -4.50 11.94
C ASP A 209 -9.05 -5.12 10.86
N GLY A 210 -9.44 -6.26 10.27
CA GLY A 210 -8.71 -6.91 9.19
C GLY A 210 -8.83 -6.21 7.83
N GLN A 211 -9.67 -5.18 7.72
CA GLN A 211 -9.86 -4.44 6.47
C GLN A 211 -8.54 -3.77 6.04
N GLY A 212 -8.13 -3.96 4.79
CA GLY A 212 -6.84 -3.48 4.29
C GLY A 212 -5.66 -4.43 4.54
N ALA A 213 -5.90 -5.62 5.10
CA ALA A 213 -4.89 -6.67 5.27
C ALA A 213 -4.26 -7.08 3.93
N ALA A 214 -2.96 -7.41 3.97
CA ALA A 214 -2.25 -7.93 2.81
C ALA A 214 -2.73 -9.35 2.49
N VAL A 215 -2.97 -9.66 1.22
CA VAL A 215 -3.23 -11.03 0.76
C VAL A 215 -2.01 -11.53 0.02
N ILE A 216 -1.43 -12.64 0.50
CA ILE A 216 -0.14 -13.18 0.09
C ILE A 216 -0.33 -14.52 -0.65
N ASP A 217 0.36 -14.67 -1.77
CA ASP A 217 0.54 -15.97 -2.44
C ASP A 217 1.48 -16.85 -1.60
N ASP A 218 0.97 -17.96 -1.06
CA ASP A 218 1.76 -18.92 -0.26
C ASP A 218 2.96 -19.47 -1.05
N GLY A 219 2.81 -19.66 -2.38
CA GLY A 219 3.86 -20.22 -3.22
C GLY A 219 5.02 -19.26 -3.50
N LYS A 220 4.78 -17.95 -3.49
CA LYS A 220 5.79 -16.93 -3.85
C LYS A 220 6.15 -15.98 -2.72
N SER A 221 5.35 -15.96 -1.65
CA SER A 221 5.47 -15.00 -0.55
C SER A 221 5.42 -13.53 -1.03
N GLU A 222 4.59 -13.25 -2.04
CA GLU A 222 4.35 -11.91 -2.59
C GLU A 222 2.92 -11.48 -2.31
N VAL A 223 2.72 -10.18 -2.08
CA VAL A 223 1.38 -9.60 -1.95
C VAL A 223 0.71 -9.56 -3.32
N ILE A 224 -0.37 -10.31 -3.48
CA ILE A 224 -1.17 -10.42 -4.71
C ILE A 224 -2.47 -9.60 -4.63
N GLY A 225 -2.77 -9.06 -3.45
CA GLY A 225 -3.92 -8.20 -3.26
C GLY A 225 -4.07 -7.71 -1.83
N MET A 226 -5.25 -7.17 -1.55
CA MET A 226 -5.64 -6.63 -0.27
C MET A 226 -7.06 -7.05 0.04
N LEU A 227 -7.32 -7.41 1.29
CA LEU A 227 -8.64 -7.85 1.74
C LEU A 227 -9.54 -6.65 2.04
N ALA A 228 -10.78 -6.70 1.56
CA ALA A 228 -11.83 -5.73 1.85
C ALA A 228 -13.18 -6.42 2.07
N GLY A 229 -14.10 -5.74 2.74
CA GLY A 229 -15.44 -6.24 3.09
C GLY A 229 -15.71 -6.12 4.59
N GLY A 230 -16.60 -6.96 5.11
CA GLY A 230 -16.97 -7.00 6.54
C GLY A 230 -18.23 -6.19 6.83
N GLY A 231 -18.75 -6.27 8.07
CA GLY A 231 -19.94 -5.51 8.48
C GLY A 231 -21.19 -5.75 7.60
N GLY A 232 -21.35 -6.97 7.08
CA GLY A 232 -22.43 -7.36 6.16
C GLY A 232 -22.16 -7.12 4.67
N THR A 233 -20.97 -6.61 4.31
CA THR A 233 -20.52 -6.53 2.91
C THR A 233 -19.70 -7.76 2.53
N ALA A 234 -19.87 -8.25 1.30
CA ALA A 234 -19.18 -9.44 0.82
C ALA A 234 -17.66 -9.24 0.84
N GLN A 235 -16.94 -10.26 1.31
CA GLN A 235 -15.48 -10.25 1.35
C GLN A 235 -14.94 -10.35 -0.07
N THR A 236 -14.03 -9.44 -0.41
CA THR A 236 -13.45 -9.37 -1.74
C THR A 236 -11.95 -9.13 -1.66
N LEU A 237 -11.25 -9.65 -2.65
CA LEU A 237 -9.85 -9.37 -2.90
C LEU A 237 -9.74 -8.22 -3.89
N THR A 238 -9.10 -7.14 -3.44
CA THR A 238 -8.62 -6.07 -4.31
C THR A 238 -7.24 -6.47 -4.85
N PRO A 239 -7.10 -6.74 -6.15
CA PRO A 239 -5.92 -7.35 -6.73
C PRO A 239 -4.75 -6.38 -6.80
N VAL A 240 -3.53 -6.92 -6.90
CA VAL A 240 -2.28 -6.14 -6.90
C VAL A 240 -2.19 -5.12 -8.04
N GLU A 241 -2.88 -5.35 -9.15
CA GLU A 241 -2.97 -4.42 -10.28
C GLU A 241 -3.68 -3.11 -9.88
N ASP A 242 -4.76 -3.20 -9.09
CA ASP A 242 -5.48 -2.04 -8.58
C ASP A 242 -4.58 -1.26 -7.60
N ILE A 243 -3.82 -1.98 -6.77
CA ILE A 243 -2.85 -1.40 -5.81
C ILE A 243 -1.73 -0.67 -6.55
N ARG A 244 -1.14 -1.28 -7.57
CA ARG A 244 -0.09 -0.67 -8.40
C ARG A 244 -0.62 0.58 -9.12
N THR A 245 -1.85 0.53 -9.62
CA THR A 245 -2.49 1.68 -10.27
C THR A 245 -2.65 2.84 -9.29
N ALA A 246 -3.12 2.57 -8.06
CA ALA A 246 -3.22 3.58 -7.00
C ALA A 246 -1.86 4.17 -6.61
N LEU A 247 -0.82 3.34 -6.54
CA LEU A 247 0.56 3.79 -6.24
C LEU A 247 1.12 4.69 -7.34
N VAL A 248 0.89 4.35 -8.61
CA VAL A 248 1.25 5.22 -9.75
C VAL A 248 0.49 6.54 -9.70
N ALA A 249 -0.82 6.51 -9.41
CA ALA A 249 -1.62 7.73 -9.26
C ALA A 249 -1.13 8.62 -8.10
N ALA A 250 -0.58 8.01 -7.05
CA ALA A 250 0.07 8.70 -5.92
C ALA A 250 1.52 9.14 -6.22
N GLY A 251 2.07 8.85 -7.40
CA GLY A 251 3.47 9.15 -7.74
C GLY A 251 4.49 8.29 -6.99
N VAL A 252 4.10 7.13 -6.48
CA VAL A 252 4.96 6.23 -5.70
C VAL A 252 5.42 5.04 -6.53
N THR A 253 6.71 4.69 -6.39
CA THR A 253 7.26 3.43 -6.89
C THR A 253 7.56 2.49 -5.72
N PRO A 254 6.91 1.31 -5.63
CA PRO A 254 7.23 0.31 -4.60
C PRO A 254 8.68 -0.14 -4.71
N ARG A 255 9.37 -0.28 -3.58
CA ARG A 255 10.76 -0.74 -3.56
C ARG A 255 11.08 -1.41 -2.23
N ARG A 256 12.01 -2.36 -2.29
CA ARG A 256 12.56 -2.99 -1.09
C ARG A 256 13.51 -2.07 -0.35
N GLY A 257 13.47 -2.14 0.98
CA GLY A 257 14.36 -1.43 1.88
C GLY A 257 15.68 -2.16 2.11
N PRO A 258 16.72 -1.45 2.59
CA PRO A 258 17.98 -2.08 3.01
C PRO A 258 17.77 -3.06 4.18
N VAL A 259 16.81 -2.78 5.08
CA VAL A 259 16.44 -3.66 6.19
C VAL A 259 15.97 -5.02 5.69
N ASP A 260 15.12 -5.05 4.65
CA ASP A 260 14.60 -6.29 4.07
C ASP A 260 15.73 -7.18 3.54
N VAL A 261 16.66 -6.60 2.78
CA VAL A 261 17.79 -7.32 2.17
C VAL A 261 18.69 -7.97 3.23
N VAL A 262 19.01 -7.21 4.30
CA VAL A 262 19.84 -7.74 5.39
C VAL A 262 19.08 -8.80 6.18
N TYR A 263 17.79 -8.59 6.43
CA TYR A 263 16.97 -9.53 7.18
C TYR A 263 16.80 -10.86 6.45
N GLU A 264 16.54 -10.85 5.14
CA GLU A 264 16.48 -12.07 4.32
C GLU A 264 17.78 -12.87 4.34
N THR A 265 18.92 -12.17 4.35
CA THR A 265 20.25 -12.82 4.46
C THR A 265 20.40 -13.55 5.81
N ALA A 266 19.75 -13.04 6.87
CA ALA A 266 19.75 -13.67 8.19
C ALA A 266 18.81 -14.89 8.28
N LEU A 267 17.73 -14.93 7.49
CA LEU A 267 16.71 -15.98 7.57
C LEU A 267 17.24 -17.36 7.17
N ALA A 268 18.07 -17.45 6.13
CA ALA A 268 18.62 -18.73 5.69
C ALA A 268 19.42 -19.47 6.79
N PRO A 269 20.46 -18.87 7.42
CA PRO A 269 21.14 -19.54 8.53
C PRO A 269 20.24 -19.75 9.74
N TYR A 270 19.31 -18.83 10.03
CA TYR A 270 18.38 -18.97 11.15
C TYR A 270 17.46 -20.20 11.02
N HIS A 271 16.79 -20.36 9.87
CA HIS A 271 15.89 -21.50 9.63
C HIS A 271 16.62 -22.82 9.46
N ASN A 272 17.87 -22.79 8.99
CA ASN A 272 18.74 -23.97 8.96
C ASN A 272 19.41 -24.29 10.31
N LYS A 273 18.98 -23.63 11.40
CA LYS A 273 19.48 -23.82 12.78
C LYS A 273 20.97 -23.49 12.96
N PHE A 274 21.58 -22.77 12.02
CA PHE A 274 22.94 -22.23 12.15
C PHE A 274 22.93 -20.90 12.92
N TYR A 275 22.44 -20.94 14.16
CA TYR A 275 22.17 -19.73 14.95
C TYR A 275 23.41 -18.87 15.18
N ALA A 276 24.60 -19.47 15.34
CA ALA A 276 25.85 -18.72 15.45
C ALA A 276 26.12 -17.83 14.23
N ASN A 277 25.74 -18.29 13.03
CA ASN A 277 25.93 -17.56 11.78
C ASN A 277 24.84 -16.49 11.57
N SER A 278 23.62 -16.69 12.09
CA SER A 278 22.53 -15.73 11.95
C SER A 278 22.67 -14.52 12.88
N VAL A 279 23.28 -14.68 14.06
CA VAL A 279 23.42 -13.60 15.06
C VAL A 279 24.05 -12.30 14.50
N PRO A 280 25.24 -12.30 13.88
CA PRO A 280 25.86 -11.04 13.42
C PRO A 280 25.03 -10.34 12.34
N VAL A 281 24.28 -11.09 11.52
CA VAL A 281 23.40 -10.53 10.48
C VAL A 281 22.14 -9.93 11.12
N LEU A 282 21.53 -10.61 12.10
CA LEU A 282 20.39 -10.06 12.86
C LEU A 282 20.79 -8.80 13.65
N GLU A 283 21.99 -8.75 14.21
CA GLU A 283 22.54 -7.54 14.82
C GLU A 283 22.72 -6.40 13.81
N GLN A 284 23.04 -6.71 12.55
CA GLN A 284 23.05 -5.72 11.48
C GLN A 284 21.65 -5.22 11.13
N VAL A 285 20.64 -6.08 11.10
CA VAL A 285 19.23 -5.66 10.93
C VAL A 285 18.84 -4.67 12.02
N LEU A 286 19.16 -4.96 13.28
CA LEU A 286 18.83 -4.08 14.41
C LEU A 286 19.66 -2.79 14.45
N ARG A 287 20.82 -2.73 13.77
CA ARG A 287 21.53 -1.45 13.58
C ARG A 287 20.83 -0.54 12.57
N LEU A 288 20.19 -1.13 11.55
CA LEU A 288 19.41 -0.38 10.58
C LEU A 288 18.04 0.01 11.15
N ARG A 289 17.40 -0.93 11.85
CA ARG A 289 16.09 -0.75 12.47
C ARG A 289 16.05 -1.32 13.89
N PRO A 290 16.38 -0.52 14.91
CA PRO A 290 16.46 -0.99 16.30
C PRO A 290 15.17 -1.57 16.84
N ASP A 291 14.01 -1.11 16.37
CA ASP A 291 12.66 -1.51 16.82
C ASP A 291 12.07 -2.70 16.03
N HIS A 292 12.86 -3.40 15.21
CA HIS A 292 12.38 -4.50 14.38
C HIS A 292 12.00 -5.73 15.21
N ALA A 293 10.72 -5.85 15.60
CA ALA A 293 10.20 -6.87 16.50
C ALA A 293 10.65 -8.32 16.16
N VAL A 294 10.42 -8.76 14.90
CA VAL A 294 10.79 -10.14 14.51
C VAL A 294 12.29 -10.40 14.57
N ALA A 295 13.12 -9.44 14.15
CA ALA A 295 14.58 -9.58 14.21
C ALA A 295 15.09 -9.62 15.64
N GLN A 296 14.47 -8.87 16.57
CA GLN A 296 14.80 -8.95 17.99
C GLN A 296 14.48 -10.33 18.57
N ASP A 297 13.32 -10.90 18.24
CA ASP A 297 12.93 -12.23 18.70
C ASP A 297 13.83 -13.32 18.11
N HIS A 298 14.10 -13.27 16.80
CA HIS A 298 15.06 -14.16 16.15
C HIS A 298 16.46 -14.04 16.76
N LEU A 299 16.92 -12.83 17.10
CA LEU A 299 18.22 -12.63 17.72
C LEU A 299 18.26 -13.22 19.13
N ARG A 300 17.23 -12.99 19.94
CA ARG A 300 17.10 -13.54 21.30
C ARG A 300 17.14 -15.07 21.25
N PHE A 301 16.36 -15.68 20.35
CA PHE A 301 16.33 -17.11 20.15
C PHE A 301 17.67 -17.66 19.63
N ALA A 302 18.27 -17.02 18.63
CA ALA A 302 19.55 -17.45 18.06
C ALA A 302 20.70 -17.36 19.08
N ARG A 303 20.72 -16.33 19.93
CA ARG A 303 21.72 -16.22 21.01
C ARG A 303 21.58 -17.32 22.04
N ALA A 304 20.35 -17.63 22.45
CA ALA A 304 20.07 -18.74 23.39
C ALA A 304 20.48 -20.11 22.82
N ASN A 305 20.43 -20.28 21.50
CA ASN A 305 20.71 -21.54 20.81
C ASN A 305 22.07 -21.56 20.07
N ARG A 306 22.98 -20.61 20.34
CA ARG A 306 24.24 -20.48 19.59
C ARG A 306 25.10 -21.76 19.57
N GLY A 307 25.04 -22.56 20.65
CA GLY A 307 25.75 -23.84 20.78
C GLY A 307 24.96 -25.07 20.34
N ALA A 308 23.65 -24.92 20.08
CA ALA A 308 22.80 -25.97 19.53
C ALA A 308 23.01 -26.03 18.02
N ALA A 309 24.25 -26.28 17.57
CA ALA A 309 24.46 -26.66 16.19
C ALA A 309 23.54 -27.86 15.91
N PRO A 310 22.84 -27.92 14.76
CA PRO A 310 22.32 -29.20 14.32
C PRO A 310 23.54 -30.12 14.36
N SER A 311 23.48 -31.14 15.21
CA SER A 311 24.48 -32.19 15.23
C SER A 311 24.41 -32.75 13.82
N ALA A 312 25.20 -32.19 12.92
CA ALA A 312 25.36 -32.65 11.57
C ALA A 312 25.62 -34.12 11.79
N SER A 313 24.65 -34.95 11.36
CA SER A 313 24.72 -36.38 11.54
C SER A 313 26.16 -36.74 11.23
N ARG A 314 26.85 -37.21 12.27
CA ARG A 314 28.28 -37.45 12.27
C ARG A 314 28.62 -38.65 11.40
N THR A 315 27.83 -38.87 10.35
CA THR A 315 28.14 -39.54 9.10
C THR A 315 29.06 -38.64 8.26
N SER A 316 30.08 -38.06 8.89
CA SER A 316 31.41 -38.33 8.36
C SER A 316 31.57 -39.83 8.51
N THR A 317 31.09 -40.58 7.51
CA THR A 317 31.76 -41.81 7.13
C THR A 317 33.19 -41.33 6.96
N ALA A 318 34.01 -41.58 7.98
CA ALA A 318 35.43 -41.65 7.82
C ALA A 318 35.61 -42.36 6.49
N ALA A 319 36.22 -41.67 5.54
CA ALA A 319 36.65 -42.30 4.31
C ALA A 319 37.47 -43.51 4.76
N ALA A 320 36.84 -44.69 4.77
CA ALA A 320 37.52 -45.95 4.69
C ALA A 320 38.45 -45.75 3.49
N GLY A 321 39.75 -45.78 3.77
CA GLY A 321 40.78 -45.30 2.86
C GLY A 321 40.46 -45.74 1.44
N VAL A 322 40.43 -44.77 0.52
CA VAL A 322 40.45 -45.06 -0.91
C VAL A 322 41.67 -45.96 -1.13
N PRO A 323 41.52 -47.25 -1.46
CA PRO A 323 42.66 -48.05 -1.87
C PRO A 323 43.27 -47.35 -3.09
N ALA A 324 44.60 -47.33 -3.13
CA ALA A 324 45.37 -46.71 -4.18
C ALA A 324 44.78 -46.99 -5.57
N PRO A 325 44.76 -46.01 -6.49
CA PRO A 325 44.27 -46.25 -7.83
C PRO A 325 45.12 -47.33 -8.49
N ASP A 326 44.51 -48.49 -8.74
CA ASP A 326 45.07 -49.48 -9.65
C ASP A 326 45.31 -48.79 -10.99
N ARG A 327 46.56 -48.86 -11.44
CA ARG A 327 47.00 -48.36 -12.73
C ARG A 327 46.24 -49.12 -13.80
N VAL A 328 45.16 -48.54 -14.31
CA VAL A 328 44.48 -49.02 -15.50
C VAL A 328 45.43 -48.77 -16.68
N THR A 329 46.17 -49.81 -17.06
CA THR A 329 46.93 -49.87 -18.31
C THR A 329 45.95 -49.81 -19.47
N TRP A 330 45.74 -48.62 -20.02
CA TRP A 330 44.99 -48.42 -21.24
C TRP A 330 45.76 -49.01 -22.43
N SER A 331 45.21 -50.09 -23.00
CA SER A 331 45.68 -50.63 -24.28
C SER A 331 45.51 -49.60 -25.41
N PRO A 332 46.55 -49.35 -26.23
CA PRO A 332 46.57 -48.29 -27.24
C PRO A 332 45.64 -48.51 -28.45
N LEU A 333 44.83 -49.57 -28.47
CA LEU A 333 43.92 -49.90 -29.58
C LEU A 333 42.51 -49.32 -29.45
N ALA A 334 42.12 -48.76 -28.29
CA ALA A 334 40.76 -48.22 -28.09
C ALA A 334 40.57 -46.77 -28.60
N LEU A 335 41.64 -46.08 -29.03
CA LEU A 335 41.60 -44.68 -29.48
C LEU A 335 41.19 -44.48 -30.95
N GLY A 336 41.09 -45.55 -31.74
CA GLY A 336 40.77 -45.44 -33.18
C GLY A 336 39.28 -45.23 -33.50
N ALA A 337 38.37 -45.80 -32.70
CA ALA A 337 36.95 -45.84 -33.04
C ALA A 337 36.14 -44.60 -32.56
N ALA A 338 36.56 -43.96 -31.47
CA ALA A 338 35.85 -42.80 -30.91
C ALA A 338 36.06 -41.51 -31.72
N GLY A 339 37.20 -41.37 -32.41
CA GLY A 339 37.52 -40.19 -33.23
C GLY A 339 36.66 -40.06 -34.49
N VAL A 340 36.32 -41.18 -35.13
CA VAL A 340 35.55 -41.19 -36.40
C VAL A 340 34.08 -40.82 -36.16
N VAL A 341 33.50 -41.25 -35.03
CA VAL A 341 32.10 -40.92 -34.69
C VAL A 341 31.96 -39.44 -34.36
N LEU A 342 32.93 -38.84 -33.65
CA LEU A 342 32.88 -37.42 -33.31
C LEU A 342 33.05 -36.52 -34.55
N ALA A 343 33.92 -36.90 -35.50
CA ALA A 343 34.08 -36.16 -36.75
C ALA A 343 32.83 -36.24 -37.65
N ALA A 344 32.16 -37.39 -37.72
CA ALA A 344 30.92 -37.55 -38.48
C ALA A 344 29.77 -36.70 -37.90
N VAL A 345 29.66 -36.61 -36.57
CA VAL A 345 28.65 -35.76 -35.89
C VAL A 345 28.91 -34.28 -36.14
N ILE A 346 30.17 -33.84 -36.13
CA ILE A 346 30.51 -32.43 -36.41
C ILE A 346 30.17 -32.06 -37.86
N VAL A 347 30.45 -32.93 -38.83
CA VAL A 347 30.12 -32.70 -40.24
C VAL A 347 28.60 -32.70 -40.46
N ALA A 348 27.86 -33.61 -39.82
CA ALA A 348 26.40 -33.68 -39.91
C ALA A 348 25.70 -32.43 -39.35
N ILE A 349 26.30 -31.72 -38.39
CA ILE A 349 25.77 -30.47 -37.81
C ILE A 349 26.23 -29.23 -38.62
N ALA A 350 27.46 -29.21 -39.12
CA ALA A 350 28.01 -28.05 -39.82
C ALA A 350 27.43 -27.83 -41.24
N VAL A 351 27.08 -28.91 -41.95
CA VAL A 351 26.52 -28.84 -43.31
C VAL A 351 25.13 -28.19 -43.37
N PRO A 352 24.14 -28.55 -42.53
CA PRO A 352 22.83 -27.89 -42.57
C PRO A 352 22.91 -26.42 -42.12
N LEU A 353 23.80 -26.06 -41.20
CA LEU A 353 23.95 -24.67 -40.74
C LEU A 353 24.55 -23.74 -41.81
N THR A 354 25.47 -24.23 -42.64
CA THR A 354 26.05 -23.44 -43.74
C THR A 354 25.11 -23.30 -44.94
N VAL A 355 24.29 -24.32 -45.23
CA VAL A 355 23.24 -24.23 -46.27
C VAL A 355 22.08 -23.30 -45.84
N ARG A 356 21.71 -23.30 -44.54
CA ARG A 356 20.69 -22.37 -44.02
C ARG A 356 21.16 -20.92 -44.04
N ARG A 357 22.47 -20.66 -43.89
CA ARG A 357 23.05 -19.31 -43.98
C ARG A 357 23.04 -18.77 -45.41
N ARG A 358 23.25 -19.61 -46.43
CA ARG A 358 23.22 -19.19 -47.84
C ARG A 358 21.81 -18.86 -48.36
N ARG A 359 20.76 -19.49 -47.83
CA ARG A 359 19.36 -19.19 -48.24
C ARG A 359 18.80 -17.89 -47.66
N ARG A 360 19.46 -17.25 -46.69
CA ARG A 360 19.05 -15.94 -46.14
C ARG A 360 19.72 -14.73 -46.79
N ALA A 361 20.58 -14.93 -47.79
CA ALA A 361 21.30 -13.87 -48.47
C ALA A 361 20.66 -13.41 -49.81
N ALA A 362 19.50 -13.95 -50.20
CA ALA A 362 18.88 -13.69 -51.51
C ALA A 362 17.57 -12.86 -51.44
N THR A 363 17.43 -11.97 -50.46
CA THR A 363 16.39 -10.93 -50.48
C THR A 363 16.93 -9.66 -49.84
N ALA A 364 17.96 -9.08 -50.46
CA ALA A 364 18.37 -7.71 -50.20
C ALA A 364 17.62 -6.81 -51.19
N GLN A 365 16.70 -5.99 -50.66
CA GLN A 365 16.16 -4.84 -51.40
C GLN A 365 17.29 -3.85 -51.72
N PRO A 366 17.21 -3.12 -52.83
CA PRO A 366 18.19 -2.09 -53.18
C PRO A 366 18.18 -0.94 -52.16
N PRO A 367 19.34 -0.31 -51.91
CA PRO A 367 19.47 0.81 -51.00
C PRO A 367 18.80 2.07 -51.57
N LEU A 368 17.99 2.74 -50.76
CA LEU A 368 17.58 4.12 -51.02
C LEU A 368 18.75 5.06 -50.71
N GLU A 369 18.95 6.01 -51.61
CA GLU A 369 20.03 7.00 -51.62
C GLU A 369 20.05 7.90 -50.37
N PRO A 370 21.24 8.40 -49.95
CA PRO A 370 21.35 9.40 -48.91
C PRO A 370 21.03 10.80 -49.45
N VAL A 371 19.92 11.39 -49.01
CA VAL A 371 19.70 12.84 -49.16
C VAL A 371 20.55 13.56 -48.11
N SER A 372 21.62 14.17 -48.60
CA SER A 372 22.45 15.13 -47.91
C SER A 372 21.71 16.47 -47.80
N THR A 373 21.37 16.91 -46.59
CA THR A 373 21.02 18.31 -46.34
C THR A 373 22.08 18.96 -45.47
N ALA A 374 22.90 19.76 -46.14
CA ALA A 374 23.86 20.66 -45.56
C ALA A 374 23.16 21.70 -44.66
N ALA A 375 23.80 22.00 -43.53
CA ALA A 375 23.48 23.15 -42.70
C ALA A 375 23.84 24.44 -43.47
N THR A 376 22.81 25.17 -43.91
CA THR A 376 22.95 26.54 -44.43
C THR A 376 22.26 27.51 -43.48
N ARG A 377 23.08 28.40 -42.92
CA ARG A 377 22.73 29.57 -42.10
C ARG A 377 21.86 30.53 -42.94
N PRO A 378 20.74 31.10 -42.44
CA PRO A 378 20.08 32.19 -43.15
C PRO A 378 20.76 33.54 -42.87
N PRO A 379 20.84 34.43 -43.88
CA PRO A 379 21.34 35.79 -43.74
C PRO A 379 20.27 36.75 -43.21
N HIS A 380 20.74 37.84 -42.59
CA HIS A 380 19.93 39.03 -42.31
C HIS A 380 19.42 39.65 -43.62
N GLY A 381 18.11 39.88 -43.69
CA GLY A 381 17.45 40.59 -44.80
C GLY A 381 16.28 41.41 -44.28
N THR A 382 16.48 42.73 -44.26
CA THR A 382 15.49 43.81 -44.16
C THR A 382 14.38 43.66 -45.19
N ILE A 383 13.11 43.72 -44.78
CA ILE A 383 12.00 44.12 -45.66
C ILE A 383 11.09 45.12 -44.93
N GLU A 384 10.82 46.20 -45.66
CA GLU A 384 10.00 47.36 -45.37
C GLU A 384 8.53 47.03 -45.05
N PHE A 385 7.93 47.88 -44.21
CA PHE A 385 6.50 47.93 -43.93
C PHE A 385 5.75 48.70 -45.04
N PRO A 386 4.62 48.19 -45.55
CA PRO A 386 3.59 49.04 -46.12
C PRO A 386 2.68 49.60 -45.01
N ALA A 387 2.32 50.87 -45.19
CA ALA A 387 1.50 51.65 -44.29
C ALA A 387 -0.02 51.39 -44.46
N ALA A 388 -0.73 51.73 -43.38
CA ALA A 388 -2.12 52.19 -43.30
C ALA A 388 -3.28 51.20 -43.51
N GLY A 389 -4.11 51.10 -42.46
CA GLY A 389 -5.46 50.54 -42.52
C GLY A 389 -6.06 50.41 -41.12
N GLY A 390 -6.78 51.46 -40.68
CA GLY A 390 -7.36 51.56 -39.34
C GLY A 390 -8.48 50.56 -39.06
N GLY A 391 -8.57 50.13 -37.81
CA GLY A 391 -9.66 49.32 -37.28
C GLY A 391 -9.67 49.38 -35.76
N SER A 392 -10.71 49.98 -35.21
CA SER A 392 -10.95 50.27 -33.79
C SER A 392 -11.17 49.03 -32.92
N HIS A 393 -10.42 48.89 -31.83
CA HIS A 393 -10.73 47.98 -30.72
C HIS A 393 -11.20 48.77 -29.48
N PRO A 394 -12.23 48.29 -28.75
CA PRO A 394 -12.71 48.91 -27.52
C PRO A 394 -11.75 48.67 -26.33
N PRO A 395 -11.69 49.58 -25.35
CA PRO A 395 -10.79 49.44 -24.21
C PRO A 395 -11.28 48.39 -23.19
N VAL A 396 -10.34 47.53 -22.77
CA VAL A 396 -10.48 46.59 -21.65
C VAL A 396 -10.40 47.35 -20.32
N PRO A 397 -11.31 47.12 -19.35
CA PRO A 397 -11.28 47.81 -18.06
C PRO A 397 -10.17 47.28 -17.16
N ARG A 398 -9.41 48.22 -16.57
CA ARG A 398 -8.39 47.98 -15.55
C ARG A 398 -9.05 47.70 -14.19
N PRO A 399 -8.56 46.74 -13.38
CA PRO A 399 -9.05 46.53 -12.02
C PRO A 399 -8.62 47.68 -11.10
N ALA A 400 -9.60 48.19 -10.34
CA ALA A 400 -9.43 49.27 -9.37
C ALA A 400 -8.67 48.79 -8.13
N GLY A 401 -7.64 49.56 -7.74
CA GLY A 401 -6.96 49.41 -6.45
C GLY A 401 -7.82 49.91 -5.27
N PRO A 402 -7.47 49.52 -4.03
CA PRO A 402 -8.21 49.93 -2.84
C PRO A 402 -8.04 51.43 -2.57
N PRO A 403 -9.10 52.13 -2.07
CA PRO A 403 -9.03 53.55 -1.79
C PRO A 403 -8.17 53.84 -0.55
N ALA A 404 -7.28 54.81 -0.71
CA ALA A 404 -6.52 55.44 0.37
C ALA A 404 -7.47 56.26 1.27
N LEU A 405 -7.45 55.97 2.57
CA LEU A 405 -8.10 56.81 3.58
C LEU A 405 -7.24 58.06 3.80
N ALA A 406 -7.84 59.21 3.50
CA ALA A 406 -7.30 60.52 3.79
C ALA A 406 -7.31 60.78 5.32
N ALA A 407 -6.13 61.06 5.86
CA ALA A 407 -5.97 61.57 7.21
C ALA A 407 -6.12 63.11 7.20
N THR A 408 -7.16 63.61 7.85
CA THR A 408 -7.29 65.00 8.28
C THR A 408 -6.98 65.08 9.78
N GLY A 409 -6.17 66.07 10.16
CA GLY A 409 -5.51 66.15 11.47
C GLY A 409 -6.34 66.73 12.62
N ALA A 410 -5.86 66.42 13.84
CA ALA A 410 -5.69 67.23 15.07
C ALA A 410 -6.85 68.12 15.60
N PRO A 411 -6.98 68.39 16.94
CA PRO A 411 -5.88 68.46 17.91
C PRO A 411 -6.10 67.86 19.32
N ASP A 412 -4.95 67.78 20.00
CA ASP A 412 -4.65 67.69 21.43
C ASP A 412 -5.77 68.00 22.44
N THR A 413 -5.92 67.10 23.42
CA THR A 413 -5.99 67.50 24.84
C THR A 413 -5.47 66.37 25.74
N ARG A 414 -4.34 66.65 26.40
CA ARG A 414 -3.81 65.92 27.57
C ARG A 414 -4.67 66.21 28.80
N PRO A 415 -4.76 65.27 29.76
CA PRO A 415 -4.19 65.59 31.06
C PRO A 415 -3.33 64.47 31.67
N ALA A 416 -2.43 64.90 32.54
CA ALA A 416 -1.43 64.12 33.25
C ALA A 416 -2.01 63.17 34.32
N PRO A 417 -1.29 62.09 34.69
CA PRO A 417 -1.64 61.21 35.79
C PRO A 417 -0.99 61.63 37.12
N SER A 418 -1.76 61.58 38.20
CA SER A 418 -1.31 61.77 39.59
C SER A 418 -1.50 60.48 40.41
N GLY A 419 -0.40 59.70 40.50
CA GLY A 419 0.04 58.71 41.54
C GLY A 419 -0.96 57.85 42.34
N PRO A 420 -0.49 57.13 43.39
CA PRO A 420 0.85 56.58 43.64
C PRO A 420 0.85 55.06 43.94
N GLU A 421 2.07 54.54 44.13
CA GLU A 421 2.45 53.21 44.59
C GLU A 421 1.63 52.68 45.80
N THR A 422 1.36 51.36 45.80
CA THR A 422 1.49 50.55 47.02
C THR A 422 1.91 49.13 46.68
N SER A 423 2.82 48.65 47.51
CA SER A 423 3.61 47.44 47.42
C SER A 423 3.06 46.33 48.33
N GLY A 424 2.97 45.11 47.78
CA GLY A 424 3.02 43.80 48.48
C GLY A 424 1.82 43.38 49.35
N PRO A 425 1.80 42.14 49.91
CA PRO A 425 2.81 41.06 49.83
C PRO A 425 2.27 39.66 49.46
N ARG A 426 3.23 38.73 49.32
CA ARG A 426 3.11 37.26 49.24
C ARG A 426 2.12 36.63 50.23
N ALA A 427 1.44 35.56 49.80
CA ALA A 427 1.15 34.41 50.66
C ALA A 427 1.11 33.10 49.86
N ARG A 428 1.81 32.08 50.39
CA ARG A 428 1.75 30.66 50.01
C ARG A 428 0.57 29.98 50.71
N ALA A 429 -0.09 29.05 50.03
CA ALA A 429 -0.74 27.84 50.57
C ALA A 429 -1.01 26.95 49.33
N ALA A 430 -0.45 25.75 49.12
CA ALA A 430 -0.39 24.54 49.93
C ALA A 430 -1.79 24.06 50.36
N GLY A 431 -2.40 23.23 49.52
CA GLY A 431 -3.59 22.43 49.81
C GLY A 431 -3.59 21.16 48.92
N PRO A 432 -3.80 19.96 49.46
CA PRO A 432 -3.83 18.70 48.72
C PRO A 432 -5.26 18.33 48.34
N GLU A 433 -5.49 17.99 47.07
CA GLU A 433 -6.77 17.45 46.58
C GLU A 433 -6.43 16.24 45.70
N ALA A 434 -6.45 15.04 46.28
CA ALA A 434 -7.59 14.13 46.29
C ALA A 434 -7.73 13.40 44.94
N ASP A 435 -7.01 12.28 44.85
CA ASP A 435 -7.30 11.16 43.96
C ASP A 435 -8.78 10.77 44.07
N ARG A 436 -9.50 10.88 42.96
CA ARG A 436 -10.78 10.20 42.75
C ARG A 436 -10.82 9.57 41.35
N SER A 437 -10.84 8.24 41.39
CA SER A 437 -11.63 7.35 40.54
C SER A 437 -11.35 7.37 39.03
N ALA A 438 -10.37 6.55 38.64
CA ALA A 438 -10.45 5.82 37.37
C ALA A 438 -11.30 4.56 37.60
N ASP A 439 -12.60 4.66 37.34
CA ASP A 439 -13.48 3.50 37.31
C ASP A 439 -13.18 2.63 36.10
N THR A 440 -13.03 1.36 36.44
CA THR A 440 -12.68 0.23 35.60
C THR A 440 -13.92 -0.21 34.83
N TRP A 441 -13.95 -0.06 33.50
CA TRP A 441 -14.98 -0.71 32.68
C TRP A 441 -14.53 -2.15 32.37
N VAL A 442 -15.00 -3.05 33.23
CA VAL A 442 -15.01 -4.50 33.01
C VAL A 442 -16.15 -4.80 32.02
N ALA A 443 -15.81 -5.24 30.82
CA ALA A 443 -16.76 -5.82 29.88
C ALA A 443 -17.14 -7.23 30.34
N GLY A 444 -18.37 -7.38 30.85
CA GLY A 444 -18.91 -8.67 31.24
C GLY A 444 -20.43 -8.61 31.38
N ALA A 445 -21.16 -8.86 30.29
CA ALA A 445 -22.57 -9.23 30.36
C ALA A 445 -22.91 -10.20 29.22
N ARG A 446 -22.90 -11.49 29.56
CA ARG A 446 -23.61 -12.56 28.85
C ARG A 446 -25.10 -12.18 28.81
N ARG A 447 -25.76 -12.42 27.68
CA ARG A 447 -27.22 -12.56 27.64
C ARG A 447 -27.62 -14.02 27.40
N PRO A 448 -28.65 -14.52 28.09
CA PRO A 448 -29.12 -15.90 27.98
C PRO A 448 -30.04 -16.08 26.78
N GLY A 449 -30.09 -17.33 26.31
CA GLY A 449 -30.96 -17.78 25.23
C GLY A 449 -32.45 -17.70 25.57
N ALA A 450 -33.23 -17.62 24.50
CA ALA A 450 -34.66 -17.90 24.54
C ALA A 450 -34.99 -18.74 23.30
N ASP A 451 -35.65 -19.85 23.59
CA ASP A 451 -36.19 -20.84 22.68
C ASP A 451 -37.10 -20.24 21.60
N SER A 452 -37.11 -20.83 20.41
CA SER A 452 -38.30 -20.86 19.56
C SER A 452 -38.31 -22.15 18.74
N ARG A 453 -39.27 -23.01 19.09
CA ARG A 453 -39.67 -24.25 18.45
C ARG A 453 -40.42 -23.99 17.13
N ASP A 454 -40.26 -24.96 16.24
CA ASP A 454 -41.25 -25.63 15.38
C ASP A 454 -42.34 -24.82 14.66
N GLY A 455 -42.35 -24.96 13.34
CA GLY A 455 -43.45 -24.56 12.46
C GLY A 455 -43.25 -25.12 11.05
N ASP A 456 -43.66 -26.37 10.86
CA ASP A 456 -43.85 -27.04 9.57
C ASP A 456 -44.85 -26.31 8.65
N GLY A 457 -44.61 -26.37 7.34
CA GLY A 457 -45.70 -26.53 6.35
C GLY A 457 -45.79 -25.51 5.20
N PRO A 458 -46.32 -25.91 4.03
CA PRO A 458 -45.69 -25.66 2.72
C PRO A 458 -46.50 -24.73 1.80
N GLY A 459 -45.85 -24.17 0.76
CA GLY A 459 -46.52 -23.32 -0.23
C GLY A 459 -45.76 -23.21 -1.56
N THR A 460 -46.15 -24.05 -2.51
CA THR A 460 -45.76 -24.14 -3.92
C THR A 460 -46.31 -22.97 -4.75
N ALA A 461 -45.54 -22.43 -5.71
CA ALA A 461 -46.04 -21.82 -6.97
C ALA A 461 -44.88 -21.44 -7.93
N PRO A 462 -45.12 -21.35 -9.26
CA PRO A 462 -44.21 -21.86 -10.28
C PRO A 462 -43.47 -20.78 -11.12
N GLN A 463 -42.32 -21.17 -11.68
CA GLN A 463 -41.61 -20.42 -12.73
C GLN A 463 -42.15 -20.79 -14.13
N PRO A 464 -42.34 -19.82 -15.05
CA PRO A 464 -42.68 -20.11 -16.43
C PRO A 464 -41.44 -20.38 -17.28
N ALA A 465 -41.56 -21.41 -18.12
CA ALA A 465 -40.67 -21.72 -19.21
C ALA A 465 -40.87 -20.75 -20.39
N VAL A 466 -39.78 -20.32 -21.01
CA VAL A 466 -39.80 -19.75 -22.37
C VAL A 466 -38.73 -20.49 -23.18
N GLY A 467 -39.19 -21.27 -24.16
CA GLY A 467 -38.36 -21.81 -25.22
C GLY A 467 -38.38 -20.89 -26.43
N SER A 468 -37.31 -20.91 -27.21
CA SER A 468 -37.32 -20.55 -28.64
C SER A 468 -36.15 -21.24 -29.35
N ALA A 469 -36.51 -22.10 -30.31
CA ALA A 469 -35.70 -22.52 -31.46
C ALA A 469 -35.47 -21.31 -32.38
N GLY A 470 -34.51 -21.19 -33.30
CA GLY A 470 -33.50 -22.07 -33.90
C GLY A 470 -33.13 -21.49 -35.28
N ALA A 471 -31.97 -21.89 -35.82
CA ALA A 471 -31.46 -21.77 -37.21
C ALA A 471 -30.46 -20.61 -37.53
N PRO A 472 -29.64 -20.70 -38.63
CA PRO A 472 -28.27 -21.25 -38.56
C PRO A 472 -27.15 -20.47 -39.33
N MET A 473 -25.87 -20.81 -39.04
CA MET A 473 -24.63 -20.68 -39.87
C MET A 473 -24.10 -19.26 -40.22
N PRO A 474 -22.79 -19.04 -40.56
CA PRO A 474 -21.79 -20.01 -41.04
C PRO A 474 -20.39 -19.97 -40.39
N SER A 475 -19.63 -21.01 -40.74
CA SER A 475 -18.20 -21.23 -40.50
C SER A 475 -17.27 -20.25 -41.24
N ALA A 476 -16.07 -20.05 -40.67
CA ALA A 476 -14.75 -19.82 -41.28
C ALA A 476 -14.01 -18.60 -40.70
N GLY A 477 -12.80 -18.84 -40.18
CA GLY A 477 -11.89 -17.76 -39.76
C GLY A 477 -10.77 -18.25 -38.85
N ALA A 478 -9.80 -18.95 -39.43
CA ALA A 478 -8.51 -19.25 -38.80
C ALA A 478 -7.64 -17.99 -38.70
N SER A 479 -6.98 -17.76 -37.55
CA SER A 479 -5.71 -17.05 -37.31
C SER A 479 -5.66 -16.56 -35.85
N GLY A 480 -4.62 -16.73 -35.03
CA GLY A 480 -3.30 -17.30 -35.24
C GLY A 480 -2.60 -17.48 -33.88
N ASP A 481 -1.81 -18.56 -33.79
CA ASP A 481 -0.94 -18.86 -32.65
C ASP A 481 0.22 -17.86 -32.56
N ALA A 482 0.23 -17.07 -31.49
CA ALA A 482 1.41 -16.29 -31.09
C ALA A 482 2.41 -17.23 -30.39
N SER A 483 3.26 -17.89 -31.20
CA SER A 483 4.46 -18.57 -30.71
C SER A 483 5.45 -17.55 -30.12
N ALA A 484 5.62 -17.60 -28.80
CA ALA A 484 6.71 -16.95 -28.10
C ALA A 484 8.06 -17.56 -28.55
N GLY A 485 8.96 -16.70 -29.04
CA GLY A 485 10.29 -17.09 -29.48
C GLY A 485 11.15 -17.59 -28.31
N GLY A 486 11.49 -18.87 -28.34
CA GLY A 486 12.49 -19.48 -27.46
C GLY A 486 13.89 -18.94 -27.76
N GLY A 487 14.42 -18.10 -26.86
CA GLY A 487 15.85 -17.79 -26.80
C GLY A 487 16.66 -18.99 -26.28
N PRO A 488 17.97 -19.06 -26.56
CA PRO A 488 18.82 -20.18 -26.14
C PRO A 488 18.78 -20.34 -24.61
N SER A 489 18.61 -21.59 -24.18
CA SER A 489 18.64 -22.04 -22.80
C SER A 489 19.90 -21.51 -22.09
N GLY A 490 19.73 -20.43 -21.33
CA GLY A 490 20.80 -19.85 -20.54
C GLY A 490 21.28 -20.86 -19.50
N GLN A 491 22.54 -21.27 -19.59
CA GLN A 491 23.19 -22.06 -18.56
C GLN A 491 23.06 -21.33 -17.21
N LEU A 492 22.52 -22.04 -16.23
CA LEU A 492 22.41 -21.56 -14.86
C LEU A 492 23.83 -21.40 -14.30
N GLN A 493 24.23 -20.17 -14.02
CA GLN A 493 25.52 -19.87 -13.42
C GLN A 493 25.41 -19.94 -11.89
N PHE A 494 26.48 -20.38 -11.24
CA PHE A 494 26.58 -20.48 -9.79
C PHE A 494 27.81 -19.70 -9.33
N CYS A 495 27.75 -19.12 -8.13
CA CYS A 495 28.90 -18.46 -7.52
C CYS A 495 29.97 -19.51 -7.22
N THR A 496 31.18 -19.31 -7.72
CA THR A 496 32.31 -20.21 -7.52
C THR A 496 32.78 -20.25 -6.06
N GLN A 497 32.46 -19.23 -5.27
CA GLN A 497 32.89 -19.15 -3.88
C GLN A 497 31.92 -19.83 -2.91
N CYS A 498 30.61 -19.64 -3.09
CA CYS A 498 29.59 -20.15 -2.15
C CYS A 498 28.59 -21.13 -2.77
N GLY A 499 28.67 -21.40 -4.07
CA GLY A 499 27.81 -22.35 -4.78
C GLY A 499 26.39 -21.87 -5.08
N MET A 500 26.00 -20.65 -4.67
CA MET A 500 24.63 -20.14 -4.86
C MET A 500 24.35 -19.73 -6.30
N ARG A 501 23.11 -19.93 -6.77
CA ARG A 501 22.67 -19.52 -8.12
C ARG A 501 22.83 -18.01 -8.33
N LEU A 502 23.35 -17.66 -9.50
CA LEU A 502 23.48 -16.27 -9.94
C LEU A 502 22.36 -15.94 -10.94
N GLY A 503 21.69 -14.81 -10.74
CA GLY A 503 20.77 -14.27 -11.75
C GLY A 503 21.55 -13.80 -12.99
N LYS A 504 20.90 -13.83 -14.17
CA LYS A 504 21.51 -13.56 -15.50
C LYS A 504 22.29 -12.23 -15.64
N ALA A 505 22.15 -11.29 -14.70
CA ALA A 505 22.75 -9.96 -14.78
C ALA A 505 23.65 -9.57 -13.59
N HIS A 506 23.88 -10.45 -12.60
CA HIS A 506 24.64 -10.06 -11.41
C HIS A 506 26.16 -10.13 -11.65
N ARG A 507 26.86 -9.03 -11.34
CA ARG A 507 28.34 -8.97 -11.31
C ARG A 507 28.93 -9.43 -9.97
N PHE A 508 28.10 -9.54 -8.95
CA PHE A 508 28.46 -9.98 -7.61
C PHE A 508 27.45 -11.02 -7.14
N CYS A 509 27.91 -12.01 -6.40
CA CYS A 509 27.00 -12.94 -5.75
C CYS A 509 26.18 -12.19 -4.69
N GLY A 510 24.86 -12.16 -4.85
CA GLY A 510 23.97 -11.52 -3.86
C GLY A 510 24.04 -12.17 -2.47
N PHE A 511 24.58 -13.39 -2.37
CA PHE A 511 24.72 -14.11 -1.11
C PHE A 511 26.04 -13.81 -0.39
N CYS A 512 27.19 -13.97 -1.04
CA CYS A 512 28.51 -13.77 -0.40
C CYS A 512 29.23 -12.47 -0.78
N GLY A 513 28.66 -11.66 -1.68
CA GLY A 513 29.25 -10.39 -2.14
C GLY A 513 30.45 -10.53 -3.07
N HIS A 514 30.91 -11.75 -3.35
CA HIS A 514 32.10 -11.97 -4.17
C HIS A 514 31.84 -11.63 -5.65
N ALA A 515 32.81 -10.99 -6.30
CA ALA A 515 32.74 -10.68 -7.72
C ALA A 515 32.70 -11.98 -8.52
N VAL A 516 31.85 -12.03 -9.54
CA VAL A 516 31.75 -13.17 -10.44
C VAL A 516 32.68 -12.87 -11.63
N GLU A 517 33.81 -13.57 -11.70
CA GLU A 517 34.66 -13.56 -12.90
C GLU A 517 33.87 -14.22 -14.04
N ARG A 518 33.70 -13.49 -15.15
CA ARG A 518 32.99 -13.97 -16.35
C ARG A 518 33.95 -14.47 -17.40
#